data_AF-A0A945KX29-F1
#
_entry.id   AF-A0A945KX29-F1
#
_cell.length_a   1.000
_cell.length_b   1.000
_cell.length_c   1.000
_cell.angle_alpha   90.00
_cell.angle_beta   90.00
_cell.angle_gamma   90.00
#
_symmetry.space_group_name_H-M   'P 1'
#
loop_
_entity.id
_entity.type
_entity.pdbx_description
1 polymer ?
#
loop_
_entity_poly.entity_id
_entity_poly.type
_entity_poly.pdbx_seq_one_letter_code
_entity_poly.pdbx_strand_id
1 'polypeptide(L)'
;MFNKILTLAIMFGTLSSQADIEIVDGSKLLESVNKQIVNINTEELDKILNEDPSVVLIDVRSPFELKYTGTIKRGQNVNIVRGWLEFQIADHVTSKDTPIIVYCGRNLRSPLAAKTLETMGYTNVKNYSDGFFTWKEEMNPVKISDYEPSNILYRLPEEVAPNIYSAIGATQPYTYENAYHNNNLSFIVTTDGVLVFNAGGSYLVA
;
A
#
# COMPACT_ATOMS: atom_id res chain seq x y z
N MET A 1 11.36 25.71 -82.50
CA MET A 1 11.80 25.43 -81.11
C MET A 1 10.73 25.92 -80.16
N PHE A 2 9.82 25.04 -79.73
CA PHE A 2 8.76 25.36 -78.76
C PHE A 2 9.15 24.74 -77.42
N ASN A 3 9.40 25.57 -76.40
CA ASN A 3 9.74 25.11 -75.06
C ASN A 3 8.45 24.97 -74.24
N LYS A 4 8.03 23.72 -73.97
CA LYS A 4 6.91 23.43 -73.06
C LYS A 4 7.44 23.44 -71.62
N ILE A 5 7.04 24.45 -70.84
CA ILE A 5 7.22 24.47 -69.39
C ILE A 5 6.13 23.59 -68.79
N LEU A 6 6.54 22.51 -68.13
CA LEU A 6 5.67 21.60 -67.39
C LEU A 6 5.61 22.06 -65.93
N THR A 7 4.51 22.70 -65.54
CA THR A 7 4.27 23.13 -64.16
C THR A 7 3.86 21.92 -63.32
N LEU A 8 4.72 21.47 -62.41
CA LEU A 8 4.44 20.41 -61.45
C LEU A 8 3.76 21.03 -60.22
N ALA A 9 2.44 20.88 -60.12
CA ALA A 9 1.68 21.29 -58.94
C ALA A 9 1.83 20.24 -57.83
N ILE A 10 2.61 20.55 -56.79
CA ILE A 10 2.71 19.73 -55.58
C ILE A 10 1.47 20.02 -54.72
N MET A 11 0.49 19.10 -54.76
CA MET A 11 -0.65 19.09 -53.85
C MET A 11 -0.16 18.74 -52.44
N PHE A 12 0.05 19.76 -51.60
CA PHE A 12 0.14 19.59 -50.15
C PHE A 12 -1.26 19.28 -49.61
N GLY A 13 -1.62 18.00 -49.58
CA GLY A 13 -2.79 17.55 -48.85
C GLY A 13 -2.51 17.60 -47.35
N THR A 14 -3.12 18.54 -46.63
CA THR A 14 -3.15 18.52 -45.17
C THR A 14 -4.03 17.35 -44.73
N LEU A 15 -3.42 16.22 -44.34
CA LEU A 15 -4.12 15.20 -43.55
C LEU A 15 -4.34 15.77 -42.16
N SER A 16 -5.46 16.43 -41.96
CA SER A 16 -6.00 16.70 -40.63
C SER A 16 -6.61 15.38 -40.13
N SER A 17 -5.79 14.52 -39.51
CA SER A 17 -6.33 13.44 -38.67
C SER A 17 -6.90 14.10 -37.41
N GLN A 18 -8.20 14.32 -37.39
CA GLN A 18 -8.91 14.45 -36.12
C GLN A 18 -8.87 13.05 -35.49
N ALA A 19 -7.94 12.84 -34.55
CA ALA A 19 -8.09 11.76 -33.61
C ALA A 19 -9.34 12.09 -32.79
N ASP A 20 -10.40 11.30 -32.95
CA ASP A 20 -11.53 11.34 -32.01
C ASP A 20 -10.97 10.96 -30.64
N ILE A 21 -10.79 11.96 -29.77
CA ILE A 21 -10.35 11.74 -28.40
C ILE A 21 -11.55 11.18 -27.64
N GLU A 22 -11.72 9.86 -27.70
CA GLU A 22 -12.68 9.16 -26.86
C GLU A 22 -12.26 9.36 -25.39
N ILE A 23 -13.19 9.86 -24.56
CA ILE A 23 -12.96 9.94 -23.11
C ILE A 23 -12.90 8.50 -22.58
N VAL A 24 -11.71 8.09 -22.15
CA VAL A 24 -11.48 6.78 -21.52
C VAL A 24 -11.86 6.86 -20.04
N ASP A 25 -12.87 6.09 -19.63
CA ASP A 25 -13.23 5.95 -18.23
C ASP A 25 -12.25 5.04 -17.46
N GLY A 26 -12.37 5.03 -16.13
CA GLY A 26 -11.49 4.25 -15.26
C GLY A 26 -11.54 2.74 -15.49
N SER A 27 -12.69 2.19 -15.90
CA SER A 27 -12.87 0.76 -16.14
C SER A 27 -12.13 0.34 -17.43
N LYS A 28 -12.32 1.11 -18.51
CA LYS A 28 -11.59 0.91 -19.77
C LYS A 28 -10.07 1.06 -19.57
N LEU A 29 -9.66 2.07 -18.79
CA LEU A 29 -8.26 2.27 -18.45
C LEU A 29 -7.70 1.05 -17.70
N LEU A 30 -8.39 0.56 -16.68
CA LEU A 30 -7.98 -0.63 -15.92
C LEU A 30 -7.88 -1.87 -16.80
N GLU A 31 -8.86 -2.10 -17.69
CA GLU A 31 -8.81 -3.22 -18.63
C GLU A 31 -7.56 -3.14 -19.53
N SER A 32 -7.27 -1.94 -20.05
CA SER A 32 -6.10 -1.71 -20.90
C SER A 32 -4.78 -1.95 -20.17
N VAL A 33 -4.70 -1.58 -18.89
CA VAL A 33 -3.51 -1.70 -18.05
C VAL A 33 -3.30 -3.15 -17.62
N ASN A 34 -4.37 -3.87 -17.26
CA ASN A 34 -4.29 -5.27 -16.86
C ASN A 34 -3.75 -6.19 -17.98
N LYS A 35 -3.88 -5.78 -19.25
CA LYS A 35 -3.29 -6.49 -20.40
C LYS A 35 -1.78 -6.24 -20.56
N GLN A 36 -1.23 -5.22 -19.91
CA GLN A 36 0.15 -4.77 -20.10
C GLN A 36 1.08 -5.12 -18.92
N ILE A 37 0.52 -5.40 -17.75
CA ILE A 37 1.28 -5.68 -16.52
C ILE A 37 1.22 -7.17 -16.20
N VAL A 38 2.16 -7.63 -15.37
CA VAL A 38 2.14 -8.99 -14.82
C VAL A 38 1.26 -9.01 -13.56
N ASN A 39 0.17 -9.77 -13.61
CA ASN A 39 -0.70 -10.03 -12.46
C ASN A 39 -0.34 -11.36 -11.80
N ILE A 40 -0.38 -11.41 -10.47
CA ILE A 40 -0.19 -12.62 -9.67
C ILE A 40 -1.31 -12.79 -8.64
N ASN A 41 -1.65 -14.04 -8.33
CA ASN A 41 -2.63 -14.40 -7.30
C ASN A 41 -1.99 -14.62 -5.92
N THR A 42 -2.77 -15.00 -4.90
CA THR A 42 -2.26 -15.22 -3.53
C THR A 42 -1.25 -16.35 -3.46
N GLU A 43 -1.47 -17.46 -4.18
CA GLU A 43 -0.56 -18.62 -4.18
C GLU A 43 0.82 -18.25 -4.76
N GLU A 44 0.83 -17.55 -5.89
CA GLU A 44 2.04 -17.05 -6.53
C GLU A 44 2.75 -16.02 -5.65
N LEU A 45 2.00 -15.13 -5.01
CA LEU A 45 2.55 -14.17 -4.05
C LEU A 45 3.24 -14.88 -2.89
N ASP A 46 2.57 -15.85 -2.26
CA ASP A 46 3.15 -16.60 -1.14
C ASP A 46 4.43 -17.33 -1.54
N LYS A 47 4.42 -17.99 -2.70
CA LYS A 47 5.58 -18.66 -3.27
C LYS A 47 6.75 -17.69 -3.47
N ILE A 48 6.51 -16.57 -4.15
CA ILE A 48 7.56 -15.57 -4.43
C ILE A 48 8.15 -15.02 -3.12
N LEU A 49 7.32 -14.71 -2.13
CA LEU A 49 7.77 -14.18 -0.84
C LEU A 49 8.54 -15.22 0.01
N ASN A 50 8.33 -16.51 -0.23
CA ASN A 50 9.09 -17.58 0.42
C ASN A 50 10.44 -17.84 -0.27
N GLU A 51 10.52 -17.63 -1.58
CA GLU A 51 11.72 -17.89 -2.38
C GLU A 51 12.68 -16.69 -2.40
N ASP A 52 12.15 -15.46 -2.38
CA ASP A 52 12.95 -14.25 -2.56
C ASP A 52 12.68 -13.20 -1.45
N PRO A 53 13.58 -13.08 -0.46
CA PRO A 53 13.45 -12.08 0.61
C PRO A 53 13.75 -10.64 0.15
N SER A 54 14.28 -10.44 -1.07
CA SER A 54 14.57 -9.10 -1.60
C SER A 54 13.35 -8.37 -2.14
N VAL A 55 12.22 -9.07 -2.27
CA VAL A 55 10.96 -8.52 -2.77
C VAL A 55 10.45 -7.42 -1.83
N VAL A 56 10.15 -6.26 -2.42
CA VAL A 56 9.51 -5.14 -1.73
C VAL A 56 8.02 -5.13 -2.09
N LEU A 57 7.18 -5.25 -1.07
CA LEU A 57 5.74 -5.08 -1.18
C LEU A 57 5.37 -3.60 -1.03
N ILE A 58 4.63 -3.07 -2.00
CA ILE A 58 4.16 -1.69 -1.99
C ILE A 58 2.64 -1.68 -1.81
N ASP A 59 2.19 -1.31 -0.61
CA ASP A 59 0.78 -1.08 -0.30
C ASP A 59 0.38 0.34 -0.72
N VAL A 60 -0.43 0.47 -1.77
CA VAL A 60 -0.86 1.80 -2.26
C VAL A 60 -2.16 2.31 -1.66
N ARG A 61 -2.67 1.65 -0.60
CA ARG A 61 -3.88 2.07 0.11
C ARG A 61 -3.62 3.30 0.99
N SER A 62 -4.70 3.92 1.44
CA SER A 62 -4.63 5.06 2.35
C SER A 62 -4.22 4.64 3.77
N PRO A 63 -3.56 5.51 4.55
CA PRO A 63 -3.20 5.20 5.94
C PRO A 63 -4.43 4.88 6.80
N PHE A 64 -5.59 5.47 6.47
CA PHE A 64 -6.87 5.15 7.10
C PHE A 64 -7.25 3.68 6.89
N GLU A 65 -7.22 3.18 5.65
CA GLU A 65 -7.49 1.75 5.37
C GLU A 65 -6.56 0.84 6.16
N LEU A 66 -5.26 1.17 6.23
CA LEU A 66 -4.27 0.38 6.96
C LEU A 66 -4.55 0.35 8.46
N LYS A 67 -4.94 1.49 9.04
CA LYS A 67 -5.27 1.62 10.46
C LYS A 67 -6.34 0.63 10.89
N TYR A 68 -7.42 0.51 10.12
CA TYR A 68 -8.57 -0.35 10.48
C TYR A 68 -8.45 -1.80 9.99
N THR A 69 -7.70 -2.03 8.91
CA THR A 69 -7.71 -3.35 8.26
C THR A 69 -6.40 -4.12 8.44
N GLY A 70 -5.31 -3.43 8.76
CA GLY A 70 -3.95 -3.96 8.79
C GLY A 70 -3.26 -3.96 7.42
N THR A 71 -2.09 -4.58 7.35
CA THR A 71 -1.25 -4.77 6.15
C THR A 71 -0.81 -6.23 6.02
N ILE A 72 -0.31 -6.66 4.87
CA ILE A 72 0.26 -8.01 4.72
C ILE A 72 1.48 -8.15 5.64
N LYS A 73 1.51 -9.16 6.54
CA LYS A 73 2.63 -9.40 7.47
C LYS A 73 3.70 -10.30 6.86
N ARG A 74 4.28 -9.88 5.73
CA ARG A 74 5.30 -10.64 5.00
C ARG A 74 6.28 -9.70 4.31
N GLY A 75 7.48 -10.20 4.03
CA GLY A 75 8.50 -9.51 3.25
C GLY A 75 8.82 -8.10 3.76
N GLN A 76 9.39 -7.29 2.87
CA GLN A 76 9.61 -5.87 3.11
C GLN A 76 8.37 -5.10 2.65
N ASN A 77 7.39 -4.91 3.55
CA ASN A 77 6.14 -4.23 3.22
C ASN A 77 6.18 -2.74 3.60
N VAL A 78 5.98 -1.87 2.60
CA VAL A 78 6.00 -0.41 2.71
C VAL A 78 4.68 0.16 2.21
N ASN A 79 4.11 1.11 2.96
CA ASN A 79 2.96 1.87 2.49
C ASN A 79 3.41 3.12 1.75
N ILE A 80 3.06 3.21 0.47
CA ILE A 80 3.23 4.41 -0.34
C ILE A 80 1.89 4.70 -1.00
N VAL A 81 1.13 5.64 -0.43
CA VAL A 81 -0.23 5.97 -0.90
C VAL A 81 -0.19 6.26 -2.40
N ARG A 82 -1.16 5.76 -3.17
CA ARG A 82 -1.14 5.87 -4.65
C ARG A 82 -0.77 7.27 -5.15
N GLY A 83 -1.32 8.34 -4.57
CA GLY A 83 -1.08 9.71 -5.03
C GLY A 83 0.36 10.24 -4.81
N TRP A 84 1.18 9.54 -4.03
CA TRP A 84 2.57 9.92 -3.72
C TRP A 84 3.61 8.94 -4.27
N LEU A 85 3.18 7.89 -4.98
CA LEU A 85 4.05 6.80 -5.44
C LEU A 85 5.26 7.30 -6.22
N GLU A 86 5.01 8.17 -7.19
CA GLU A 86 6.01 8.71 -8.12
C GLU A 86 7.11 9.51 -7.39
N PHE A 87 6.75 10.09 -6.25
CA PHE A 87 7.63 10.97 -5.48
C PHE A 87 8.37 10.26 -4.36
N GLN A 88 7.84 9.14 -3.86
CA GLN A 88 8.35 8.46 -2.67
C GLN A 88 9.00 7.10 -2.97
N ILE A 89 8.73 6.48 -4.12
CA ILE A 89 9.24 5.13 -4.40
C ILE A 89 10.77 5.04 -4.33
N ALA A 90 11.48 6.09 -4.75
CA ALA A 90 12.95 6.11 -4.75
C ALA A 90 13.56 6.11 -3.34
N ASP A 91 12.81 6.52 -2.31
CA ASP A 91 13.25 6.49 -0.91
C ASP A 91 13.25 5.06 -0.34
N HIS A 92 12.48 4.16 -0.96
CA HIS A 92 12.28 2.79 -0.51
C HIS A 92 12.91 1.75 -1.43
N VAL A 93 12.91 2.02 -2.74
CA VAL A 93 13.45 1.13 -3.77
C VAL A 93 14.36 1.92 -4.69
N THR A 94 15.66 1.90 -4.40
CA THR A 94 16.65 2.68 -5.16
C THR A 94 17.06 2.00 -6.46
N SER A 95 17.11 0.66 -6.48
CA SER A 95 17.51 -0.10 -7.66
C SER A 95 16.32 -0.41 -8.56
N LYS A 96 16.51 -0.26 -9.87
CA LYS A 96 15.43 -0.43 -10.86
C LYS A 96 15.06 -1.89 -11.11
N ASP A 97 15.97 -2.81 -10.81
CA ASP A 97 15.80 -4.26 -10.93
C ASP A 97 15.28 -4.94 -9.66
N THR A 98 15.17 -4.21 -8.54
CA THR A 98 14.58 -4.74 -7.31
C THR A 98 13.19 -5.31 -7.59
N PRO A 99 12.89 -6.54 -7.17
CA PRO A 99 11.56 -7.11 -7.33
C PRO A 99 10.53 -6.31 -6.52
N ILE A 100 9.54 -5.76 -7.20
CA ILE A 100 8.45 -5.00 -6.59
C ILE A 100 7.14 -5.75 -6.82
N ILE A 101 6.37 -5.92 -5.76
CA ILE A 101 4.97 -6.36 -5.85
C ILE A 101 4.07 -5.28 -5.28
N VAL A 102 3.19 -4.74 -6.12
CA VAL A 102 2.26 -3.69 -5.72
C VAL A 102 0.89 -4.29 -5.40
N TYR A 103 0.25 -3.82 -4.34
CA TYR A 103 -1.12 -4.23 -4.03
C TYR A 103 -1.97 -3.09 -3.49
N CYS A 104 -3.28 -3.24 -3.59
CA CYS A 104 -4.25 -2.38 -2.93
C CYS A 104 -5.38 -3.20 -2.30
N GLY A 105 -6.51 -2.58 -1.96
CA GLY A 105 -7.62 -3.28 -1.32
C GLY A 105 -8.27 -4.34 -2.22
N ARG A 106 -8.75 -3.92 -3.40
CA ARG A 106 -9.57 -4.73 -4.32
C ARG A 106 -9.11 -4.61 -5.78
N ASN A 107 -7.80 -4.51 -6.00
CA ASN A 107 -7.19 -4.46 -7.33
C ASN A 107 -7.68 -3.34 -8.28
N LEU A 108 -8.02 -2.15 -7.75
CA LEU A 108 -8.43 -0.98 -8.55
C LEU A 108 -7.31 0.07 -8.69
N ARG A 109 -6.46 0.22 -7.67
CA ARG A 109 -5.36 1.20 -7.67
C ARG A 109 -4.03 0.58 -8.06
N SER A 110 -3.81 -0.68 -7.68
CA SER A 110 -2.54 -1.36 -7.83
C SER A 110 -2.15 -1.68 -9.28
N PRO A 111 -3.08 -1.98 -10.22
CA PRO A 111 -2.71 -2.11 -11.63
C PRO A 111 -2.10 -0.82 -12.20
N LEU A 112 -2.75 0.32 -11.91
CA LEU A 112 -2.28 1.64 -12.37
C LEU A 112 -0.94 2.01 -11.72
N ALA A 113 -0.76 1.68 -10.44
CA ALA A 113 0.50 1.87 -9.74
C ALA A 113 1.62 1.03 -10.35
N ALA A 114 1.40 -0.27 -10.58
CA ALA A 114 2.37 -1.15 -11.21
C ALA A 114 2.80 -0.61 -12.59
N LYS A 115 1.83 -0.21 -13.41
CA LYS A 115 2.12 0.39 -14.72
C LYS A 115 2.93 1.69 -14.63
N THR A 116 2.65 2.50 -13.62
CA THR A 116 3.41 3.73 -13.37
C THR A 116 4.85 3.41 -13.03
N LEU A 117 5.10 2.41 -12.17
CA LEU A 117 6.46 1.99 -11.82
C LEU A 117 7.22 1.45 -13.04
N GLU A 118 6.59 0.63 -13.88
CA GLU A 118 7.17 0.20 -15.15
C GLU A 118 7.55 1.41 -16.04
N THR A 119 6.66 2.40 -16.13
CA THR A 119 6.89 3.64 -16.90
C THR A 119 8.06 4.46 -16.31
N MET A 120 8.24 4.43 -14.99
CA MET A 120 9.38 5.05 -14.28
C MET A 120 10.69 4.24 -14.39
N GLY A 121 10.68 3.13 -15.13
CA GLY A 121 11.85 2.32 -15.45
C GLY A 121 12.15 1.21 -14.45
N TYR A 122 11.25 0.88 -13.51
CA TYR A 122 11.40 -0.34 -12.71
C TYR A 122 11.10 -1.55 -13.59
N THR A 123 12.00 -2.53 -13.61
CA THR A 123 11.99 -3.62 -14.61
C THR A 123 11.38 -4.92 -14.10
N ASN A 124 11.20 -5.06 -12.78
CA ASN A 124 10.66 -6.26 -12.14
C ASN A 124 9.48 -5.90 -11.25
N VAL A 125 8.37 -5.48 -11.87
CA VAL A 125 7.14 -5.09 -11.18
C VAL A 125 6.05 -6.12 -11.45
N LYS A 126 5.38 -6.57 -10.39
CA LYS A 126 4.16 -7.39 -10.48
C LYS A 126 3.03 -6.73 -9.70
N ASN A 127 1.80 -6.96 -10.11
CA ASN A 127 0.60 -6.55 -9.39
C ASN A 127 -0.03 -7.76 -8.70
N TYR A 128 -0.26 -7.68 -7.39
CA TYR A 128 -1.05 -8.68 -6.68
C TYR A 128 -2.54 -8.42 -6.94
N SER A 129 -3.17 -9.29 -7.74
CA SER A 129 -4.48 -9.05 -8.34
C SER A 129 -5.67 -9.42 -7.46
N ASP A 130 -5.49 -10.26 -6.45
CA ASP A 130 -6.59 -10.62 -5.55
C ASP A 130 -6.81 -9.50 -4.51
N GLY A 131 -5.73 -8.82 -4.13
CA GLY A 131 -5.76 -7.67 -3.24
C GLY A 131 -5.83 -8.04 -1.76
N PHE A 132 -5.66 -7.02 -0.92
CA PHE A 132 -5.54 -7.19 0.52
C PHE A 132 -6.75 -7.87 1.18
N PHE A 133 -7.97 -7.58 0.71
CA PHE A 133 -9.15 -8.17 1.35
C PHE A 133 -9.23 -9.67 1.12
N THR A 134 -8.89 -10.16 -0.06
CA THR A 134 -8.80 -11.61 -0.33
C THR A 134 -7.71 -12.25 0.53
N TRP A 135 -6.51 -11.65 0.60
CA TRP A 135 -5.44 -12.11 1.51
C TRP A 135 -5.95 -12.30 2.95
N LYS A 136 -6.72 -11.32 3.46
CA LYS A 136 -7.28 -11.35 4.81
C LYS A 136 -8.41 -12.39 4.96
N GLU A 137 -9.29 -12.51 3.98
CA GLU A 137 -10.40 -13.49 3.97
C GLU A 137 -9.88 -14.93 3.97
N GLU A 138 -8.74 -15.17 3.31
CA GLU A 138 -8.01 -16.45 3.32
C GLU A 138 -7.24 -16.71 4.63
N MET A 139 -7.41 -15.87 5.65
CA MET A 139 -6.77 -15.98 6.97
C MET A 139 -5.23 -15.95 6.93
N ASN A 140 -4.65 -15.38 5.86
CA ASN A 140 -3.21 -15.22 5.78
C ASN A 140 -2.69 -14.19 6.81
N PRO A 141 -1.39 -14.21 7.17
CA PRO A 141 -0.85 -13.31 8.18
C PRO A 141 -1.04 -11.82 7.84
N VAL A 142 -1.71 -11.09 8.74
CA VAL A 142 -1.93 -9.64 8.65
C VAL A 142 -1.24 -8.95 9.83
N LYS A 143 -0.52 -7.86 9.55
CA LYS A 143 0.03 -6.95 10.54
C LYS A 143 -1.05 -5.93 10.80
N ILE A 144 -1.86 -6.21 11.81
CA ILE A 144 -2.87 -5.28 12.30
C ILE A 144 -2.11 -4.15 13.00
N SER A 145 -2.57 -2.92 12.77
CA SER A 145 -2.18 -1.78 13.59
C SER A 145 -2.57 -2.15 15.02
N ASP A 146 -1.62 -2.26 15.94
CA ASP A 146 -1.92 -2.37 17.38
C ASP A 146 -2.77 -1.19 17.86
N TYR A 147 -2.80 -0.11 17.08
CA TYR A 147 -3.64 1.07 17.18
C TYR A 147 -5.15 0.78 17.10
N GLU A 148 -5.83 0.79 18.24
CA GLU A 148 -7.28 0.86 18.38
C GLU A 148 -7.68 2.30 18.78
N PRO A 149 -7.79 3.24 17.82
CA PRO A 149 -8.07 4.65 18.11
C PRO A 149 -9.44 4.90 18.76
N SER A 150 -10.36 3.93 18.64
CA SER A 150 -11.66 3.96 19.31
C SER A 150 -11.57 3.54 20.78
N ASN A 151 -10.48 2.88 21.18
CA ASN A 151 -10.26 2.39 22.54
C ASN A 151 -9.37 3.37 23.29
N ILE A 152 -9.76 3.64 24.53
CA ILE A 152 -9.01 4.47 25.47
C ILE A 152 -7.58 3.95 25.72
N LEU A 153 -7.36 2.64 25.52
CA LEU A 153 -6.05 2.02 25.69
C LEU A 153 -5.07 2.29 24.55
N TYR A 154 -5.55 2.80 23.40
CA TYR A 154 -4.79 3.02 22.16
C TYR A 154 -4.16 1.76 21.55
N ARG A 155 -3.64 0.84 22.35
CA ARG A 155 -3.21 -0.49 21.96
C ARG A 155 -3.86 -1.57 22.82
N LEU A 156 -4.07 -2.74 22.22
CA LEU A 156 -4.47 -3.91 22.98
C LEU A 156 -3.33 -4.34 23.90
N PRO A 157 -3.62 -4.74 25.14
CA PRO A 157 -2.61 -5.30 26.03
C PRO A 157 -1.99 -6.57 25.46
N GLU A 158 -0.66 -6.62 25.42
CA GLU A 158 0.10 -7.80 24.99
C GLU A 158 0.67 -8.54 26.19
N GLU A 159 0.66 -9.87 26.16
CA GLU A 159 1.28 -10.69 27.20
C GLU A 159 2.81 -10.66 27.03
N VAL A 160 3.50 -9.99 27.95
CA VAL A 160 4.97 -9.83 27.92
C VAL A 160 5.70 -10.92 28.72
N ALA A 161 4.98 -11.57 29.64
CA ALA A 161 5.41 -12.75 30.38
C ALA A 161 4.16 -13.47 30.93
N PRO A 162 4.24 -14.73 31.38
CA PRO A 162 3.06 -15.48 31.84
C PRO A 162 2.22 -14.70 32.86
N ASN A 163 0.98 -14.39 32.49
CA ASN A 163 0.02 -13.57 33.24
C ASN A 163 0.43 -12.12 33.49
N ILE A 164 1.42 -11.60 32.77
CA ILE A 164 1.90 -10.23 32.82
C ILE A 164 1.62 -9.59 31.47
N TYR A 165 0.77 -8.58 31.46
CA TYR A 165 0.33 -7.90 30.26
C TYR A 165 0.73 -6.43 30.30
N SER A 166 1.00 -5.86 29.13
CA SER A 166 1.27 -4.44 29.00
C SER A 166 0.62 -3.88 27.74
N ALA A 167 -0.11 -2.77 27.90
CA ALA A 167 -0.45 -1.85 26.83
C ALA A 167 0.54 -0.69 26.88
N ILE A 168 1.44 -0.63 25.89
CA ILE A 168 2.37 0.49 25.72
C ILE A 168 1.66 1.50 24.83
N GLY A 169 1.29 2.66 25.37
CA GLY A 169 0.72 3.77 24.61
C GLY A 169 1.71 4.35 23.59
N ALA A 170 1.37 5.47 22.97
CA ALA A 170 2.30 6.14 22.05
C ALA A 170 3.60 6.54 22.78
N THR A 171 4.75 5.98 22.39
CA THR A 171 6.08 6.28 22.97
C THR A 171 6.63 7.62 22.49
N GLN A 172 5.85 8.69 22.62
CA GLN A 172 6.18 10.03 22.15
C GLN A 172 5.69 11.11 23.13
N PRO A 173 6.23 12.34 23.07
CA PRO A 173 5.72 13.47 23.85
C PRO A 173 4.23 13.73 23.61
N TYR A 174 3.56 14.30 24.62
CA TYR A 174 2.15 14.66 24.54
C TYR A 174 1.86 15.61 23.36
N THR A 175 0.82 15.31 22.59
CA THR A 175 0.20 16.16 21.57
C THR A 175 -1.32 16.14 21.74
N TYR A 176 -2.04 17.07 21.10
CA TYR A 176 -3.51 17.09 21.13
C TYR A 176 -4.10 15.79 20.58
N GLU A 177 -3.48 15.24 19.54
CA GLU A 177 -3.89 14.01 18.86
C GLU A 177 -3.60 12.75 19.67
N ASN A 178 -2.67 12.79 20.64
CA ASN A 178 -2.28 11.64 21.46
C ASN A 178 -2.64 11.79 22.95
N ALA A 179 -3.28 12.88 23.34
CA ALA A 179 -3.65 13.21 24.72
C ALA A 179 -4.47 12.11 25.42
N TYR A 180 -5.27 11.37 24.65
CA TYR A 180 -6.11 10.26 25.11
C TYR A 180 -5.46 8.88 24.91
N HIS A 181 -4.20 8.85 24.46
CA HIS A 181 -3.54 7.67 23.89
C HIS A 181 -2.11 7.43 24.43
N ASN A 182 -1.69 8.23 25.40
CA ASN A 182 -0.41 8.10 26.10
C ASN A 182 -0.61 7.47 27.49
N ASN A 183 -1.02 6.20 27.49
CA ASN A 183 -1.12 5.38 28.68
C ASN A 183 -0.14 4.22 28.64
N ASN A 184 0.68 4.12 29.69
CA ASN A 184 1.48 2.94 29.95
C ASN A 184 0.72 2.16 31.02
N LEU A 185 -0.15 1.26 30.58
CA LEU A 185 -0.93 0.39 31.46
C LEU A 185 -0.32 -1.00 31.46
N SER A 186 0.19 -1.43 32.60
CA SER A 186 0.66 -2.80 32.79
C SER A 186 -0.19 -3.47 33.86
N PHE A 187 -0.45 -4.77 33.71
CA PHE A 187 -1.21 -5.49 34.72
C PHE A 187 -0.73 -6.93 34.91
N ILE A 188 -0.86 -7.38 36.15
CA ILE A 188 -0.55 -8.74 36.58
C ILE A 188 -1.88 -9.42 36.90
N VAL A 189 -2.19 -10.47 36.17
CA VAL A 189 -3.40 -11.27 36.37
C VAL A 189 -3.06 -12.44 37.27
N THR A 190 -3.85 -12.66 38.31
CA THR A 190 -3.70 -13.80 39.23
C THR A 190 -5.04 -14.50 39.42
N THR A 191 -5.07 -15.63 40.13
CA THR A 191 -6.33 -16.31 40.49
C THR A 191 -7.22 -15.48 41.41
N ASP A 192 -6.61 -14.61 42.20
CA ASP A 192 -7.29 -13.89 43.29
C ASP A 192 -7.65 -12.45 42.90
N GLY A 193 -7.16 -11.96 41.76
CA GLY A 193 -7.44 -10.62 41.25
C GLY A 193 -6.46 -10.12 40.19
N VAL A 194 -6.63 -8.85 39.83
CA VAL A 194 -5.80 -8.14 38.83
C VAL A 194 -5.15 -6.93 39.49
N LEU A 195 -3.82 -6.84 39.40
CA LEU A 195 -3.07 -5.65 39.79
C LEU A 195 -2.82 -4.79 38.56
N VAL A 196 -3.19 -3.51 38.63
CA VAL A 196 -3.04 -2.55 37.52
C VAL A 196 -2.03 -1.48 37.90
N PHE A 197 -1.07 -1.23 37.01
CA PHE A 197 -0.09 -0.16 37.09
C PHE A 197 -0.34 0.81 35.93
N ASN A 198 -0.59 2.07 36.24
CA ASN A 198 -0.70 3.14 35.26
C ASN A 198 0.48 4.10 35.41
N ALA A 199 1.31 4.19 34.38
CA ALA A 199 2.43 5.14 34.28
C ALA A 199 2.20 6.18 33.17
N GLY A 200 0.95 6.41 32.79
CA GLY A 200 0.51 7.41 31.80
C GLY A 200 -0.10 8.66 32.43
N GLY A 201 -0.17 9.74 31.65
CA GLY A 201 -0.72 11.04 32.09
C GLY A 201 -2.24 11.21 31.85
N SER A 202 -2.94 10.18 31.39
CA SER A 202 -4.36 10.27 31.04
C SER A 202 -5.24 10.01 32.27
N TYR A 203 -5.95 11.05 32.74
CA TYR A 203 -6.84 10.99 33.90
C TYR A 203 -8.06 10.05 33.70
N LEU A 204 -8.37 9.69 32.46
CA LEU A 204 -9.52 8.82 32.14
C LEU A 204 -9.25 7.32 32.42
N VAL A 205 -8.00 6.96 32.68
CA VAL A 205 -7.56 5.60 33.02
C VAL A 205 -6.88 5.52 34.39
N ALA A 206 -6.93 6.60 35.17
CA ALA A 206 -6.36 6.71 36.52
C ALA A 206 -7.34 6.25 37.60
#